data_AF-A0A4V3B3X2-F1
#
_entry.id   AF-A0A4V3B3X2-F1
#
_cell.length_a   1.000
_cell.length_b   1.000
_cell.length_c   1.000
_cell.angle_alpha   90.00
_cell.angle_beta   90.00
_cell.angle_gamma   90.00
#
_symmetry.space_group_name_H-M   'P 1'
#
loop_
_entity.id
_entity.type
_entity.pdbx_description
1 polymer ?
#
loop_
_entity_poly.entity_id
_entity_poly.type
_entity_poly.pdbx_seq_one_letter_code
_entity_poly.pdbx_strand_id
1 'polypeptide(L)'
;MRDAQYVAVVRRHSPSVLVPAVAALSARFKPGEWRTTVSGVTVTPWALADIARTSLVHGNEHRRKDLQPRHLLECVQAYNDLDDPNLSADKPRAASEFFLRVAAEQLDYQLPPQATMARTAALLEQTTPSRPLKTIRPGWDRDLLECTLSEYVGVGFLLHVSCPINDGRFDPRWMTEIHKEAIREYILPDVIDLVTNTQYATEVTSFQEDNARFYHHGAYRRFSYNPLASRPAIRGLAPELVIPVPQTLIRKISPLGIYYQGVDRWGNSFAEDLGELFEQYVGRQLRLLPNAMIHPETTYGPKNKKSVDWIVVLDEAVILVEVKSVRPTDPVRMGSPDASAALQRMLGWAFDQLNTTDTLLEAGQPELNHVPKDRPRFGLVVTMEDFHVINSPLHRHWYRNEEGIPSLVVSITELEWMVTIQQPVDRFIMGLLTDPAKTGWSVRSQFGKVKHSRNAVIEKAWKSYPFSRLKRNRKLEAT
;
A
#
# COMPACT_ATOMS: atom_id res chain seq x y z
N MET A 1 10.37 -15.94 -21.55
CA MET A 1 9.68 -15.16 -22.61
C MET A 1 10.09 -13.69 -22.55
N ARG A 2 10.28 -13.02 -23.70
CA ARG A 2 10.54 -11.56 -23.76
C ARG A 2 9.24 -10.74 -23.74
N ASP A 3 9.26 -9.53 -23.18
CA ASP A 3 8.08 -8.64 -23.08
C ASP A 3 7.39 -8.39 -24.42
N ALA A 4 8.14 -8.18 -25.52
CA ALA A 4 7.54 -7.99 -26.85
C ALA A 4 6.71 -9.19 -27.32
N GLN A 5 7.08 -10.42 -26.93
CA GLN A 5 6.31 -11.63 -27.25
C GLN A 5 5.03 -11.70 -26.42
N TYR A 6 5.12 -11.38 -25.13
CA TYR A 6 3.95 -11.27 -24.25
C TYR A 6 2.95 -10.21 -24.76
N VAL A 7 3.41 -9.00 -25.08
CA VAL A 7 2.56 -7.95 -25.67
C VAL A 7 1.91 -8.43 -26.97
N ALA A 8 2.65 -9.16 -27.80
CA ALA A 8 2.13 -9.73 -29.03
C ALA A 8 1.06 -10.82 -28.80
N VAL A 9 1.08 -11.53 -27.67
CA VAL A 9 0.03 -12.48 -27.27
C VAL A 9 -1.22 -11.72 -26.83
N VAL A 10 -1.08 -10.75 -25.92
CA VAL A 10 -2.21 -9.97 -25.38
C VAL A 10 -2.95 -9.22 -26.48
N ARG A 11 -2.22 -8.56 -27.39
CA ARG A 11 -2.82 -7.73 -28.46
C ARG A 11 -3.58 -8.53 -29.54
N ARG A 12 -3.63 -9.87 -29.46
CA ARG A 12 -4.41 -10.70 -30.40
C ARG A 12 -5.90 -10.51 -30.21
N HIS A 13 -6.33 -10.03 -29.05
CA HIS A 13 -7.73 -9.88 -28.66
C HIS A 13 -8.11 -8.40 -28.58
N SER A 14 -9.37 -8.07 -28.91
CA SER A 14 -9.85 -6.70 -28.75
C SER A 14 -9.98 -6.33 -27.27
N PRO A 15 -9.68 -5.08 -26.89
CA PRO A 15 -9.89 -4.59 -25.52
C PRO A 15 -11.31 -4.83 -25.02
N SER A 16 -12.32 -4.57 -25.86
CA SER A 16 -13.75 -4.79 -25.57
C SER A 16 -14.14 -6.21 -25.15
N VAL A 17 -13.31 -7.23 -25.45
CA VAL A 17 -13.59 -8.62 -25.03
C VAL A 17 -12.60 -9.11 -23.97
N LEU A 18 -11.31 -8.75 -24.10
CA LEU A 18 -10.28 -9.25 -23.19
C LEU A 18 -10.38 -8.60 -21.81
N VAL A 19 -10.56 -7.27 -21.74
CA VAL A 19 -10.58 -6.56 -20.46
C VAL A 19 -11.81 -6.94 -19.62
N PRO A 20 -13.03 -7.09 -20.17
CA PRO A 20 -14.15 -7.64 -19.39
C PRO A 20 -13.94 -9.08 -18.92
N ALA A 21 -13.26 -9.93 -19.71
CA ALA A 21 -12.93 -11.29 -19.27
C ALA A 21 -11.89 -11.30 -18.13
N VAL A 22 -10.92 -10.38 -18.18
CA VAL A 22 -10.00 -10.12 -17.06
C VAL A 22 -10.77 -9.71 -15.81
N ALA A 23 -11.71 -8.78 -15.93
CA ALA A 23 -12.56 -8.32 -14.82
C ALA A 23 -13.34 -9.49 -14.21
N ALA A 24 -14.00 -10.32 -15.04
CA ALA A 24 -14.75 -11.48 -14.60
C ALA A 24 -13.89 -12.51 -13.87
N LEU A 25 -12.66 -12.76 -14.34
CA LEU A 25 -11.74 -13.68 -13.67
C LEU A 25 -11.19 -13.08 -12.37
N SER A 26 -10.85 -11.79 -12.36
CA SER A 26 -10.33 -11.09 -11.18
C SER A 26 -11.36 -10.98 -10.05
N ALA A 27 -12.63 -10.81 -10.39
CA ALA A 27 -13.74 -10.74 -9.44
C ALA A 27 -13.96 -12.03 -8.64
N ARG A 28 -13.37 -13.16 -9.06
CA ARG A 28 -13.49 -14.46 -8.38
C ARG A 28 -12.52 -14.66 -7.22
N PHE A 29 -11.52 -13.78 -7.07
CA PHE A 29 -10.60 -13.84 -5.95
C PHE A 29 -11.35 -13.55 -4.65
N LYS A 30 -11.23 -14.44 -3.66
CA LYS A 30 -11.83 -14.17 -2.34
C LYS A 30 -11.04 -13.10 -1.59
N PRO A 31 -11.64 -12.42 -0.60
CA PRO A 31 -10.90 -11.50 0.25
C PRO A 31 -9.66 -12.15 0.87
N GLY A 32 -8.49 -11.56 0.63
CA GLY A 32 -7.19 -12.07 1.10
C GLY A 32 -6.53 -13.11 0.19
N GLU A 33 -7.19 -13.59 -0.86
CA GLU A 33 -6.55 -14.42 -1.88
C GLU A 33 -5.76 -13.53 -2.85
N TRP A 34 -4.51 -13.92 -3.09
CA TRP A 34 -3.58 -13.25 -4.01
C TRP A 34 -3.10 -14.19 -5.13
N ARG A 35 -3.59 -15.43 -5.14
CA ARG A 35 -3.39 -16.40 -6.22
C ARG A 35 -4.57 -17.37 -6.29
N THR A 36 -4.85 -17.85 -7.49
CA THR A 36 -5.73 -18.99 -7.72
C THR A 36 -5.16 -19.85 -8.86
N THR A 37 -5.67 -21.06 -9.04
CA THR A 37 -5.27 -21.95 -10.14
C THR A 37 -6.50 -22.27 -10.98
N VAL A 38 -6.42 -21.98 -12.28
CA VAL A 38 -7.50 -22.26 -13.24
C VAL A 38 -6.93 -23.13 -14.35
N SER A 39 -7.46 -24.35 -14.49
CA SER A 39 -6.99 -25.32 -15.49
C SER A 39 -5.46 -25.53 -15.47
N GLY A 40 -4.86 -25.57 -14.27
CA GLY A 40 -3.42 -25.76 -14.09
C GLY A 40 -2.57 -24.48 -14.22
N VAL A 41 -3.16 -23.35 -14.60
CA VAL A 41 -2.45 -22.06 -14.72
C VAL A 41 -2.60 -21.25 -13.44
N THR A 42 -1.48 -20.77 -12.89
CA THR A 42 -1.48 -19.85 -11.74
C THR A 42 -1.90 -18.46 -12.19
N VAL A 43 -3.00 -17.95 -11.64
CA VAL A 43 -3.54 -16.62 -11.92
C VAL A 43 -3.32 -15.73 -10.71
N THR A 44 -2.85 -14.51 -10.94
CA THR A 44 -2.57 -13.51 -9.90
C THR A 44 -3.15 -12.14 -10.27
N PRO A 45 -3.52 -11.29 -9.29
CA PRO A 45 -4.09 -9.98 -9.58
C PRO A 45 -3.14 -9.05 -10.36
N TRP A 46 -1.83 -9.12 -10.11
CA TRP A 46 -0.84 -8.32 -10.82
C TRP A 46 -0.67 -8.74 -12.29
N ALA A 47 -0.73 -10.04 -12.59
CA ALA A 47 -0.75 -10.53 -13.98
C ALA A 47 -1.99 -10.02 -14.71
N LEU A 48 -3.16 -10.11 -14.07
CA LEU A 48 -4.42 -9.59 -14.62
C LEU A 48 -4.37 -8.07 -14.84
N ALA A 49 -3.78 -7.31 -13.91
CA ALA A 49 -3.62 -5.87 -14.03
C ALA A 49 -2.73 -5.48 -15.22
N ASP A 50 -1.63 -6.21 -15.43
CA ASP A 50 -0.73 -5.96 -16.56
C ASP A 50 -1.33 -6.42 -17.90
N ILE A 51 -2.10 -7.51 -17.94
CA ILE A 51 -2.83 -7.95 -19.14
C ILE A 51 -3.87 -6.89 -19.53
N ALA A 52 -4.66 -6.39 -18.57
CA ALA A 52 -5.63 -5.33 -18.81
C ALA A 52 -4.95 -4.07 -19.34
N ARG A 53 -3.89 -3.60 -18.66
CA ARG A 53 -3.10 -2.45 -19.10
C ARG A 53 -2.54 -2.65 -20.51
N THR A 54 -1.94 -3.80 -20.79
CA THR A 54 -1.34 -4.11 -22.09
C THR A 54 -2.41 -4.14 -23.18
N SER A 55 -3.59 -4.71 -22.90
CA SER A 55 -4.73 -4.70 -23.82
C SER A 55 -5.21 -3.28 -24.11
N LEU A 56 -5.38 -2.44 -23.08
CA LEU A 56 -5.82 -1.05 -23.22
C LEU A 56 -4.83 -0.19 -23.99
N VAL A 57 -3.53 -0.38 -23.78
CA VAL A 57 -2.47 0.47 -24.38
C VAL A 57 -2.09 0.00 -25.79
N HIS A 58 -1.99 -1.31 -26.02
CA HIS A 58 -1.42 -1.88 -27.26
C HIS A 58 -2.44 -2.63 -28.12
N GLY A 59 -3.64 -2.85 -27.61
CA GLY A 59 -4.74 -3.49 -28.33
C GLY A 59 -5.47 -2.54 -29.27
N ASN A 60 -6.35 -3.10 -30.11
CA ASN A 60 -7.32 -2.33 -30.90
C ASN A 60 -8.57 -3.16 -31.19
N GLU A 61 -9.66 -2.49 -31.56
CA GLU A 61 -10.97 -3.11 -31.76
C GLU A 61 -11.11 -3.94 -33.04
N HIS A 62 -10.11 -3.91 -33.94
CA HIS A 62 -10.05 -4.75 -35.14
C HIS A 62 -9.46 -6.14 -34.90
N ARG A 63 -9.09 -6.45 -33.64
CA ARG A 63 -8.54 -7.74 -33.23
C ARG A 63 -9.63 -8.80 -33.03
N ARG A 64 -9.20 -10.01 -32.63
CA ARG A 64 -10.09 -11.15 -32.39
C ARG A 64 -11.15 -10.79 -31.35
N LYS A 65 -12.43 -11.02 -31.69
CA LYS A 65 -13.59 -10.80 -30.79
C LYS A 65 -14.12 -12.10 -30.17
N ASP A 66 -13.81 -13.26 -30.74
CA ASP A 66 -14.13 -14.57 -30.18
C ASP A 66 -13.11 -14.96 -29.09
N LEU A 67 -13.32 -14.45 -27.87
CA LEU A 67 -12.52 -14.84 -26.72
C LEU A 67 -13.08 -16.12 -26.08
N GLN A 68 -12.27 -17.17 -26.07
CA GLN A 68 -12.53 -18.41 -25.33
C GLN A 68 -11.77 -18.35 -24.01
N PRO A 69 -12.22 -19.02 -22.93
CA PRO A 69 -11.53 -19.02 -21.63
C PRO A 69 -10.04 -19.36 -21.71
N ARG A 70 -9.68 -20.32 -22.58
CA ARG A 70 -8.27 -20.70 -22.84
C ARG A 70 -7.40 -19.53 -23.32
N HIS A 71 -7.94 -18.58 -24.09
CA HIS A 71 -7.17 -17.45 -24.62
C HIS A 71 -6.76 -16.48 -23.50
N LEU A 72 -7.60 -16.29 -22.48
CA LEU A 72 -7.21 -15.52 -21.30
C LEU A 72 -6.11 -16.25 -20.50
N LEU A 73 -6.24 -17.56 -20.34
CA LEU A 73 -5.21 -18.36 -19.66
C LEU A 73 -3.89 -18.39 -20.43
N GLU A 74 -3.92 -18.35 -21.76
CA GLU A 74 -2.72 -18.16 -22.60
C GLU A 74 -2.03 -16.82 -22.32
N CYS A 75 -2.79 -15.73 -22.13
CA CYS A 75 -2.24 -14.44 -21.74
C CYS A 75 -1.61 -14.48 -20.33
N VAL A 76 -2.26 -15.16 -19.38
CA VAL A 76 -1.72 -15.37 -18.03
C VAL A 76 -0.45 -16.22 -18.04
N GLN A 77 -0.43 -17.30 -18.82
CA GLN A 77 0.77 -18.13 -18.96
C GLN A 77 1.91 -17.32 -19.60
N ALA A 78 1.63 -16.55 -20.65
CA ALA A 78 2.62 -15.67 -21.27
C ALA A 78 3.20 -14.64 -20.28
N TYR A 79 2.38 -14.13 -19.35
CA TYR A 79 2.85 -13.28 -18.26
C TYR A 79 3.77 -14.03 -17.30
N ASN A 80 3.37 -15.22 -16.86
CA ASN A 80 4.14 -16.04 -15.92
C ASN A 80 5.48 -16.49 -16.52
N ASP A 81 5.55 -16.65 -17.85
CA ASP A 81 6.76 -17.01 -18.59
C ASP A 81 7.71 -15.82 -18.82
N LEU A 82 7.38 -14.60 -18.40
CA LEU A 82 8.25 -13.42 -18.60
C LEU A 82 9.54 -13.52 -17.79
N ASP A 83 10.67 -13.48 -18.50
CA ASP A 83 12.00 -13.53 -17.90
C ASP A 83 12.42 -12.18 -17.30
N ASP A 84 13.34 -12.20 -16.33
CA ASP A 84 14.10 -11.01 -15.95
C ASP A 84 15.44 -11.01 -16.69
N PRO A 85 15.68 -10.08 -17.65
CA PRO A 85 16.89 -10.09 -18.45
C PRO A 85 18.20 -9.92 -17.67
N ASN A 86 18.20 -9.18 -16.57
CA ASN A 86 19.39 -9.00 -15.75
C ASN A 86 19.71 -10.30 -15.00
N LEU A 87 18.68 -10.99 -14.50
CA LEU A 87 18.83 -12.28 -13.83
C LEU A 87 19.26 -13.37 -14.82
N SER A 88 18.65 -13.44 -16.00
CA SER A 88 19.01 -14.41 -17.05
C SER A 88 20.42 -14.20 -17.60
N ALA A 89 20.92 -12.96 -17.59
CA ALA A 89 22.26 -12.60 -18.03
C ALA A 89 23.30 -12.58 -16.91
N ASP A 90 22.93 -13.02 -15.69
CA ASP A 90 23.79 -13.05 -14.50
C ASP A 90 24.53 -11.72 -14.25
N LYS A 91 23.82 -10.59 -14.39
CA LYS A 91 24.43 -9.28 -14.15
C LYS A 91 24.73 -9.06 -12.67
N PRO A 92 25.77 -8.26 -12.34
CA PRO A 92 25.99 -7.83 -10.96
C PRO A 92 24.72 -7.21 -10.37
N ARG A 93 24.38 -7.54 -9.11
CA ARG A 93 23.18 -7.08 -8.41
C ARG A 93 21.83 -7.51 -9.02
N ALA A 94 21.81 -8.39 -10.04
CA ALA A 94 20.56 -8.80 -10.67
C ALA A 94 19.55 -9.39 -9.68
N ALA A 95 20.01 -10.18 -8.69
CA ALA A 95 19.14 -10.76 -7.67
C ALA A 95 18.49 -9.69 -6.78
N SER A 96 19.25 -8.73 -6.26
CA SER A 96 18.70 -7.66 -5.42
C SER A 96 17.72 -6.78 -6.21
N GLU A 97 18.11 -6.35 -7.40
CA GLU A 97 17.23 -5.58 -8.29
C GLU A 97 15.93 -6.34 -8.64
N PHE A 98 16.03 -7.64 -8.91
CA PHE A 98 14.87 -8.50 -9.18
C PHE A 98 13.94 -8.59 -7.97
N PHE A 99 14.48 -8.76 -6.76
CA PHE A 99 13.65 -8.78 -5.56
C PHE A 99 12.92 -7.47 -5.31
N LEU A 100 13.53 -6.32 -5.60
CA LEU A 100 12.84 -5.03 -5.53
C LEU A 100 11.66 -4.96 -6.51
N ARG A 101 11.88 -5.38 -7.77
CA ARG A 101 10.85 -5.43 -8.81
C ARG A 101 9.66 -6.30 -8.44
N VAL A 102 9.95 -7.55 -8.08
CA VAL A 102 8.94 -8.55 -7.73
C VAL A 102 8.19 -8.14 -6.47
N ALA A 103 8.89 -7.63 -5.46
CA ALA A 103 8.25 -7.18 -4.23
C ALA A 103 7.28 -6.03 -4.48
N ALA A 104 7.70 -5.01 -5.24
CA ALA A 104 6.87 -3.86 -5.56
C ALA A 104 5.65 -4.21 -6.43
N GLU A 105 5.75 -5.24 -7.28
CA GLU A 105 4.65 -5.69 -8.12
C GLU A 105 3.64 -6.56 -7.35
N GLN A 106 4.12 -7.48 -6.52
CA GLN A 106 3.30 -8.57 -5.99
C GLN A 106 2.75 -8.31 -4.59
N LEU A 107 3.58 -7.74 -3.70
CA LEU A 107 3.28 -7.73 -2.26
C LEU A 107 2.27 -6.66 -1.86
N ASP A 108 2.11 -5.61 -2.67
CA ASP A 108 1.07 -4.59 -2.50
C ASP A 108 -0.35 -5.17 -2.58
N TYR A 109 -0.55 -6.27 -3.34
CA TYR A 109 -1.83 -6.98 -3.41
C TYR A 109 -2.11 -7.88 -2.20
N GLN A 110 -1.12 -8.07 -1.32
CA GLN A 110 -1.19 -8.93 -0.14
C GLN A 110 -1.40 -8.14 1.16
N LEU A 111 -1.69 -6.84 1.05
CA LEU A 111 -2.02 -6.00 2.19
C LEU A 111 -3.44 -6.30 2.70
N PRO A 112 -3.67 -6.29 4.02
CA PRO A 112 -4.98 -6.57 4.61
C PRO A 112 -6.01 -5.49 4.22
N PRO A 113 -7.01 -5.79 3.36
CA PRO A 113 -7.85 -4.74 2.76
C PRO A 113 -8.60 -3.89 3.79
N GLN A 114 -9.17 -4.54 4.81
CA GLN A 114 -9.92 -3.85 5.86
C GLN A 114 -9.04 -2.87 6.65
N ALA A 115 -7.83 -3.29 7.03
CA ALA A 115 -6.91 -2.42 7.76
C ALA A 115 -6.41 -1.28 6.87
N THR A 116 -6.12 -1.55 5.59
CA THR A 116 -5.75 -0.51 4.61
C THR A 116 -6.83 0.57 4.48
N MET A 117 -8.11 0.18 4.38
CA MET A 117 -9.23 1.14 4.31
C MET A 117 -9.44 1.89 5.63
N ALA A 118 -9.37 1.20 6.75
CA ALA A 118 -9.52 1.81 8.08
C ALA A 118 -8.40 2.81 8.37
N ARG A 119 -7.17 2.52 7.94
CA ARG A 119 -6.01 3.40 8.10
C ARG A 119 -6.24 4.78 7.50
N THR A 120 -6.99 4.88 6.41
CA THR A 120 -7.35 6.15 5.77
C THR A 120 -8.03 7.11 6.75
N ALA A 121 -9.16 6.71 7.36
CA ALA A 121 -9.81 7.52 8.40
C ALA A 121 -8.95 7.63 9.67
N ALA A 122 -8.27 6.55 10.06
CA ALA A 122 -7.41 6.56 11.24
C ALA A 122 -6.35 7.66 11.14
N LEU A 123 -5.69 7.78 10.00
CA LEU A 123 -4.64 8.75 9.74
C LEU A 123 -5.18 10.16 9.49
N LEU A 124 -6.14 10.32 8.57
CA LEU A 124 -6.51 11.61 8.01
C LEU A 124 -7.63 12.34 8.77
N GLU A 125 -8.47 11.62 9.53
CA GLU A 125 -9.58 12.22 10.29
C GLU A 125 -9.38 12.11 11.80
N GLN A 126 -8.73 11.04 12.27
CA GLN A 126 -8.70 10.70 13.69
C GLN A 126 -7.37 10.99 14.38
N THR A 127 -6.34 11.37 13.62
CA THR A 127 -5.05 11.76 14.19
C THR A 127 -5.01 13.27 14.37
N THR A 128 -4.71 13.71 15.58
CA THR A 128 -4.46 15.11 15.88
C THR A 128 -3.00 15.45 15.53
N PRO A 129 -2.74 16.47 14.70
CA PRO A 129 -1.39 16.91 14.40
C PRO A 129 -0.79 17.66 15.61
N SER A 130 0.53 17.69 15.73
CA SER A 130 1.25 18.46 16.76
C SER A 130 1.37 19.95 16.41
N ARG A 131 1.20 20.29 15.12
CA ARG A 131 1.25 21.65 14.59
C ARG A 131 0.14 21.92 13.58
N PRO A 132 -0.19 23.19 13.30
CA PRO A 132 -1.21 23.54 12.31
C PRO A 132 -0.85 23.02 10.90
N LEU A 133 -1.84 22.43 10.24
CA LEU A 133 -1.73 21.89 8.88
C LEU A 133 -1.98 22.96 7.81
N LYS A 134 -1.30 22.85 6.66
CA LYS A 134 -1.33 23.83 5.57
C LYS A 134 -2.49 23.62 4.58
N THR A 135 -2.85 22.39 4.33
CA THR A 135 -3.76 21.93 3.26
C THR A 135 -4.78 20.93 3.79
N ILE A 136 -4.39 20.00 4.66
CA ILE A 136 -5.30 19.03 5.29
C ILE A 136 -6.04 19.70 6.47
N ARG A 137 -6.91 20.66 6.15
CA ARG A 137 -7.73 21.45 7.09
C ARG A 137 -9.21 21.08 6.94
N PRO A 138 -10.12 21.47 7.87
CA PRO A 138 -11.54 21.17 7.70
C PRO A 138 -12.06 21.52 6.30
N GLY A 139 -12.63 20.53 5.60
CA GLY A 139 -13.11 20.65 4.21
C GLY A 139 -12.11 20.26 3.12
N TRP A 140 -10.87 19.87 3.45
CA TRP A 140 -9.85 19.42 2.48
C TRP A 140 -10.33 18.25 1.61
N ASP A 141 -11.11 17.34 2.20
CA ASP A 141 -11.65 16.15 1.56
C ASP A 141 -12.66 16.53 0.48
N ARG A 142 -13.56 17.49 0.77
CA ARG A 142 -14.49 18.02 -0.24
C ARG A 142 -13.77 18.75 -1.37
N ASP A 143 -12.69 19.46 -1.07
CA ASP A 143 -11.89 20.16 -2.08
C ASP A 143 -11.11 19.20 -2.99
N LEU A 144 -10.60 18.09 -2.43
CA LEU A 144 -9.81 17.10 -3.17
C LEU A 144 -10.65 16.02 -3.86
N LEU A 145 -11.64 15.48 -3.14
CA LEU A 145 -12.39 14.27 -3.47
C LEU A 145 -13.83 14.56 -3.93
N GLU A 146 -14.26 15.83 -3.89
CA GLU A 146 -15.62 16.29 -4.22
C GLU A 146 -16.72 15.74 -3.30
N CYS A 147 -16.33 15.05 -2.23
CA CYS A 147 -17.19 14.44 -1.22
C CYS A 147 -16.43 14.33 0.11
N THR A 148 -17.07 13.82 1.16
CA THR A 148 -16.36 13.53 2.41
C THR A 148 -15.42 12.33 2.23
N LEU A 149 -14.37 12.24 3.05
CA LEU A 149 -13.48 11.08 3.04
C LEU A 149 -14.23 9.76 3.27
N SER A 150 -15.20 9.74 4.19
CA SER A 150 -16.05 8.58 4.44
C SER A 150 -16.89 8.17 3.23
N GLU A 151 -17.45 9.13 2.49
CA GLU A 151 -18.19 8.86 1.25
C GLU A 151 -17.26 8.32 0.17
N TYR A 152 -16.08 8.93 -0.03
CA TYR A 152 -15.07 8.46 -0.98
C TYR A 152 -14.67 7.00 -0.72
N VAL A 153 -14.27 6.69 0.51
CA VAL A 153 -13.91 5.31 0.90
C VAL A 153 -15.10 4.37 0.74
N GLY A 154 -16.31 4.83 1.09
CA GLY A 154 -17.54 4.05 0.96
C GLY A 154 -17.92 3.72 -0.49
N VAL A 155 -17.76 4.65 -1.42
CA VAL A 155 -17.96 4.41 -2.86
C VAL A 155 -16.93 3.41 -3.36
N GLY A 156 -15.64 3.58 -3.03
CA GLY A 156 -14.62 2.60 -3.40
C GLY A 156 -14.87 1.20 -2.83
N PHE A 157 -15.34 1.11 -1.59
CA PHE A 157 -15.74 -0.15 -0.97
C PHE A 157 -16.96 -0.77 -1.66
N LEU A 158 -17.98 0.02 -1.98
CA LEU A 158 -19.17 -0.41 -2.73
C LEU A 158 -18.77 -1.01 -4.08
N LEU A 159 -17.93 -0.31 -4.86
CA LEU A 159 -17.40 -0.81 -6.13
C LEU A 159 -16.64 -2.13 -5.94
N HIS A 160 -15.86 -2.24 -4.86
CA HIS A 160 -15.07 -3.45 -4.60
C HIS A 160 -15.94 -4.66 -4.29
N VAL A 161 -16.95 -4.52 -3.41
CA VAL A 161 -17.85 -5.63 -3.04
C VAL A 161 -18.88 -5.95 -4.11
N SER A 162 -19.13 -5.01 -5.01
CA SER A 162 -19.95 -5.16 -6.22
C SER A 162 -19.33 -6.12 -7.23
N CYS A 163 -18.01 -6.13 -7.36
CA CYS A 163 -17.32 -6.83 -8.44
C CYS A 163 -17.61 -8.34 -8.47
N PRO A 164 -17.53 -9.10 -7.35
CA PRO A 164 -17.83 -10.54 -7.36
C PRO A 164 -19.26 -10.89 -7.77
N ILE A 165 -20.21 -9.95 -7.63
CA ILE A 165 -21.63 -10.16 -7.92
C ILE A 165 -21.93 -9.93 -9.42
N ASN A 166 -21.14 -9.09 -10.09
CA ASN A 166 -21.39 -8.67 -11.47
C ASN A 166 -20.19 -8.92 -12.39
N ASP A 167 -19.39 -9.95 -12.11
CA ASP A 167 -18.23 -10.33 -12.95
C ASP A 167 -17.27 -9.16 -13.23
N GLY A 168 -16.99 -8.35 -12.20
CA GLY A 168 -16.08 -7.20 -12.28
C GLY A 168 -16.67 -6.01 -13.05
N ARG A 169 -18.00 -5.94 -13.19
CA ARG A 169 -18.70 -4.79 -13.77
C ARG A 169 -19.43 -3.98 -12.72
N PHE A 170 -19.69 -2.72 -13.04
CA PHE A 170 -20.57 -1.86 -12.25
C PHE A 170 -21.48 -1.06 -13.19
N ASP A 171 -22.78 -1.28 -13.09
CA ASP A 171 -23.79 -0.48 -13.77
C ASP A 171 -24.44 0.45 -12.75
N PRO A 172 -24.20 1.77 -12.75
CA PRO A 172 -24.85 2.68 -11.81
C PRO A 172 -26.38 2.54 -11.74
N ARG A 173 -27.03 2.08 -12.84
CA ARG A 173 -28.49 1.88 -12.92
C ARG A 173 -29.00 0.70 -12.09
N TRP A 174 -28.13 -0.24 -11.70
CA TRP A 174 -28.48 -1.37 -10.85
C TRP A 174 -28.91 -0.98 -9.44
N MET A 175 -28.66 0.28 -9.05
CA MET A 175 -29.25 0.87 -7.88
C MET A 175 -30.72 1.12 -8.18
N THR A 176 -31.51 0.04 -8.21
CA THR A 176 -32.98 0.07 -8.27
C THR A 176 -33.52 0.69 -6.97
N GLU A 177 -34.79 1.11 -6.93
CA GLU A 177 -35.37 1.76 -5.73
C GLU A 177 -35.16 0.96 -4.42
N ILE A 178 -35.26 -0.37 -4.47
CA ILE A 178 -35.05 -1.25 -3.30
C ILE A 178 -33.59 -1.22 -2.82
N HIS A 179 -32.61 -1.27 -3.73
CA HIS A 179 -31.20 -1.17 -3.36
C HIS A 179 -30.81 0.27 -2.99
N LYS A 180 -31.46 1.27 -3.59
CA LYS A 180 -31.28 2.69 -3.24
C LYS A 180 -31.64 2.92 -1.79
N GLU A 181 -32.76 2.39 -1.28
CA GLU A 181 -33.15 2.61 0.12
C GLU A 181 -32.12 2.08 1.11
N ALA A 182 -31.64 0.85 0.93
CA ALA A 182 -30.64 0.26 1.81
C ALA A 182 -29.26 0.95 1.74
N ILE A 183 -28.86 1.43 0.56
CA ILE A 183 -27.57 2.12 0.37
C ILE A 183 -27.68 3.59 0.79
N ARG A 184 -28.84 4.25 0.60
CA ARG A 184 -29.12 5.65 1.00
C ARG A 184 -28.92 5.88 2.49
N GLU A 185 -29.08 4.85 3.33
CA GLU A 185 -28.75 4.94 4.75
C GLU A 185 -27.26 5.25 5.01
N TYR A 186 -26.39 4.98 4.03
CA TYR A 186 -24.93 5.09 4.16
C TYR A 186 -24.31 6.10 3.21
N ILE A 187 -24.74 6.14 1.94
CA ILE A 187 -24.20 7.04 0.90
C ILE A 187 -25.33 7.44 -0.05
N LEU A 188 -25.44 8.73 -0.36
CA LEU A 188 -26.44 9.24 -1.29
C LEU A 188 -26.14 8.73 -2.73
N PRO A 189 -27.17 8.32 -3.51
CA PRO A 189 -26.99 7.86 -4.88
C PRO A 189 -26.25 8.86 -5.79
N ASP A 190 -26.55 10.15 -5.64
CA ASP A 190 -25.90 11.21 -6.42
C ASP A 190 -24.40 11.32 -6.10
N VAL A 191 -24.01 11.04 -4.86
CA VAL A 191 -22.59 10.98 -4.45
C VAL A 191 -21.93 9.74 -5.06
N ILE A 192 -22.61 8.60 -5.09
CA ILE A 192 -22.09 7.37 -5.72
C ILE A 192 -21.84 7.63 -7.21
N ASP A 193 -22.80 8.23 -7.91
CA ASP A 193 -22.65 8.54 -9.34
C ASP A 193 -21.51 9.54 -9.56
N LEU A 194 -21.56 10.70 -8.89
CA LEU A 194 -20.53 11.74 -8.99
C LEU A 194 -19.12 11.17 -8.76
N VAL A 195 -18.90 10.56 -7.60
CA VAL A 195 -17.58 10.08 -7.19
C VAL A 195 -17.12 8.93 -8.07
N THR A 196 -18.00 8.00 -8.47
CA THR A 196 -17.62 6.95 -9.42
C THR A 196 -17.16 7.55 -10.75
N ASN A 197 -17.88 8.55 -11.25
CA ASN A 197 -17.60 9.21 -12.52
C ASN A 197 -16.33 10.05 -12.49
N THR A 198 -16.08 10.83 -11.42
CA THR A 198 -14.95 11.77 -11.34
C THR A 198 -13.70 11.17 -10.70
N GLN A 199 -13.85 10.22 -9.77
CA GLN A 199 -12.74 9.71 -8.97
C GLN A 199 -12.26 8.31 -9.34
N TYR A 200 -13.12 7.44 -9.85
CA TYR A 200 -12.77 6.02 -10.09
C TYR A 200 -12.71 5.65 -11.56
N ALA A 201 -13.52 6.26 -12.40
CA ALA A 201 -13.63 5.91 -13.81
C ALA A 201 -12.72 6.74 -14.71
N THR A 202 -12.30 6.15 -15.82
CA THR A 202 -11.63 6.83 -16.94
C THR A 202 -12.08 6.23 -18.27
N GLU A 203 -12.01 7.03 -19.34
CA GLU A 203 -12.11 6.53 -20.71
C GLU A 203 -10.80 5.87 -21.15
N VAL A 204 -10.86 5.01 -22.17
CA VAL A 204 -9.69 4.31 -22.74
C VAL A 204 -8.64 5.29 -23.25
N THR A 205 -9.05 6.38 -23.90
CA THR A 205 -8.13 7.40 -24.44
C THR A 205 -7.35 8.11 -23.32
N SER A 206 -8.05 8.59 -22.29
CA SER A 206 -7.41 9.22 -21.13
C SER A 206 -6.53 8.24 -20.35
N PHE A 207 -6.91 6.96 -20.28
CA PHE A 207 -6.06 5.91 -19.72
C PHE A 207 -4.74 5.76 -20.48
N GLN A 208 -4.79 5.78 -21.81
CA GLN A 208 -3.60 5.69 -22.66
C GLN A 208 -2.68 6.91 -22.48
N GLU A 209 -3.26 8.12 -22.40
CA GLU A 209 -2.53 9.36 -22.14
C GLU A 209 -1.83 9.33 -20.77
N ASP A 210 -2.51 8.91 -19.71
CA ASP A 210 -1.92 8.79 -18.36
C ASP A 210 -0.81 7.74 -18.34
N ASN A 211 -1.03 6.59 -18.98
CA ASN A 211 0.01 5.57 -19.11
C ASN A 211 1.27 6.12 -19.78
N ALA A 212 1.13 6.89 -20.87
CA ALA A 212 2.24 7.42 -21.65
C ALA A 212 3.18 8.34 -20.84
N ARG A 213 2.66 9.07 -19.85
CA ARG A 213 3.45 9.99 -19.00
C ARG A 213 4.52 9.30 -18.17
N PHE A 214 4.25 8.07 -17.75
CA PHE A 214 5.12 7.30 -16.84
C PHE A 214 5.53 5.94 -17.45
N TYR A 215 5.42 5.81 -18.76
CA TYR A 215 5.68 4.55 -19.46
C TYR A 215 7.18 4.30 -19.61
N HIS A 216 7.63 3.12 -19.19
CA HIS A 216 8.98 2.64 -19.49
C HIS A 216 8.94 1.62 -20.62
N HIS A 217 9.78 1.84 -21.64
CA HIS A 217 9.96 0.89 -22.74
C HIS A 217 10.87 -0.28 -22.35
N GLY A 218 10.74 -1.39 -23.07
CA GLY A 218 11.65 -2.53 -22.97
C GLY A 218 11.20 -3.56 -21.93
N ALA A 219 12.13 -4.43 -21.53
CA ALA A 219 11.83 -5.64 -20.79
C ALA A 219 11.28 -5.42 -19.37
N TYR A 220 11.44 -4.22 -18.81
CA TYR A 220 10.95 -3.86 -17.48
C TYR A 220 9.63 -3.09 -17.49
N ARG A 221 8.99 -2.94 -18.65
CA ARG A 221 7.72 -2.22 -18.83
C ARG A 221 6.68 -2.55 -17.76
N ARG A 222 6.46 -3.83 -17.44
CA ARG A 222 5.42 -4.26 -16.48
C ARG A 222 5.54 -3.62 -15.09
N PHE A 223 6.75 -3.27 -14.67
CA PHE A 223 7.02 -2.69 -13.36
C PHE A 223 6.76 -1.18 -13.30
N SER A 224 6.59 -0.53 -14.45
CA SER A 224 6.23 0.89 -14.52
C SER A 224 4.80 1.16 -14.00
N TYR A 225 4.47 2.42 -13.78
CA TYR A 225 3.14 2.82 -13.31
C TYR A 225 2.01 2.27 -14.20
N ASN A 226 0.97 1.76 -13.54
CA ASN A 226 -0.26 1.28 -14.18
C ASN A 226 -1.41 2.24 -13.80
N PRO A 227 -2.05 2.94 -14.76
CA PRO A 227 -3.13 3.88 -14.45
C PRO A 227 -4.34 3.28 -13.72
N LEU A 228 -4.52 1.95 -13.74
CA LEU A 228 -5.53 1.29 -12.91
C LEU A 228 -5.35 1.58 -11.41
N ALA A 229 -4.14 1.94 -10.96
CA ALA A 229 -3.90 2.35 -9.59
C ALA A 229 -4.57 3.69 -9.21
N SER A 230 -4.79 4.59 -10.18
CA SER A 230 -5.41 5.91 -9.96
C SER A 230 -6.86 5.96 -10.43
N ARG A 231 -7.19 5.25 -11.52
CA ARG A 231 -8.53 5.15 -12.12
C ARG A 231 -8.86 3.67 -12.41
N PRO A 232 -9.35 2.92 -11.39
CA PRO A 232 -9.53 1.48 -11.47
C PRO A 232 -10.71 1.01 -12.34
N ALA A 233 -11.62 1.91 -12.74
CA ALA A 233 -12.75 1.59 -13.60
C ALA A 233 -12.59 2.19 -15.01
N ILE A 234 -12.97 1.43 -16.04
CA ILE A 234 -12.84 1.79 -17.45
C ILE A 234 -14.21 1.93 -18.10
N ARG A 235 -14.40 3.05 -18.82
CA ARG A 235 -15.56 3.33 -19.69
C ARG A 235 -15.26 2.99 -21.14
N GLY A 236 -16.33 2.81 -21.92
CA GLY A 236 -16.25 2.66 -23.38
C GLY A 236 -15.93 1.24 -23.88
N LEU A 237 -15.71 0.27 -22.99
CA LEU A 237 -15.52 -1.14 -23.36
C LEU A 237 -16.81 -1.96 -23.36
N ALA A 238 -17.78 -1.54 -22.56
CA ALA A 238 -19.11 -2.13 -22.39
C ALA A 238 -20.10 -1.03 -22.02
N PRO A 239 -21.43 -1.29 -22.01
CA PRO A 239 -22.42 -0.35 -21.49
C PRO A 239 -22.19 -0.02 -20.01
N GLU A 240 -21.69 -0.98 -19.24
CA GLU A 240 -21.33 -0.82 -17.83
C GLU A 240 -19.86 -0.40 -17.66
N LEU A 241 -19.52 0.08 -16.46
CA LEU A 241 -18.12 0.25 -16.07
C LEU A 241 -17.46 -1.12 -15.91
N VAL A 242 -16.26 -1.26 -16.45
CA VAL A 242 -15.44 -2.46 -16.28
C VAL A 242 -14.37 -2.16 -15.25
N ILE A 243 -14.28 -2.97 -14.20
CA ILE A 243 -13.26 -2.87 -13.15
C ILE A 243 -12.32 -4.07 -13.33
N PRO A 244 -11.20 -3.92 -14.06
CA PRO A 244 -10.39 -5.07 -14.47
C PRO A 244 -9.80 -5.85 -13.29
N VAL A 245 -9.41 -5.16 -12.23
CA VAL A 245 -8.80 -5.76 -11.04
C VAL A 245 -9.34 -5.08 -9.78
N PRO A 246 -10.35 -5.66 -9.09
CA PRO A 246 -11.02 -5.03 -7.95
C PRO A 246 -10.09 -4.67 -6.78
N GLN A 247 -8.94 -5.33 -6.65
CA GLN A 247 -7.93 -5.05 -5.63
C GLN A 247 -7.31 -3.65 -5.79
N THR A 248 -7.32 -3.08 -7.00
CA THR A 248 -6.82 -1.71 -7.25
C THR A 248 -7.69 -0.64 -6.58
N LEU A 249 -8.98 -0.91 -6.35
CA LEU A 249 -9.87 -0.02 -5.60
C LEU A 249 -9.40 0.17 -4.16
N ILE A 250 -8.90 -0.89 -3.51
CA ILE A 250 -8.37 -0.84 -2.14
C ILE A 250 -7.14 0.06 -2.06
N ARG A 251 -6.27 0.00 -3.07
CA ARG A 251 -5.12 0.92 -3.19
C ARG A 251 -5.58 2.36 -3.40
N LYS A 252 -6.58 2.58 -4.26
CA LYS A 252 -7.11 3.93 -4.55
C LYS A 252 -7.70 4.63 -3.31
N ILE A 253 -8.30 3.87 -2.39
CA ILE A 253 -8.88 4.39 -1.14
C ILE A 253 -7.93 4.34 0.07
N SER A 254 -6.68 3.92 -0.12
CA SER A 254 -5.67 3.92 0.94
C SER A 254 -5.03 5.31 1.12
N PRO A 255 -4.26 5.53 2.20
CA PRO A 255 -3.43 6.73 2.33
C PRO A 255 -2.53 6.99 1.12
N LEU A 256 -2.01 5.94 0.48
CA LEU A 256 -1.20 6.06 -0.72
C LEU A 256 -1.99 6.61 -1.91
N GLY A 257 -3.20 6.11 -2.14
CA GLY A 257 -4.06 6.58 -3.22
C GLY A 257 -4.48 8.05 -3.04
N ILE A 258 -4.70 8.48 -1.80
CA ILE A 258 -5.02 9.88 -1.48
C ILE A 258 -3.77 10.75 -1.58
N TYR A 259 -2.60 10.24 -1.18
CA TYR A 259 -1.35 10.99 -1.28
C TYR A 259 -1.08 11.48 -2.70
N TYR A 260 -1.18 10.61 -3.71
CA TYR A 260 -0.90 11.01 -5.08
C TYR A 260 -1.87 12.10 -5.55
N GLN A 261 -3.16 11.98 -5.21
CA GLN A 261 -4.15 13.01 -5.52
C GLN A 261 -3.84 14.34 -4.81
N GLY A 262 -3.49 14.29 -3.52
CA GLY A 262 -3.17 15.48 -2.74
C GLY A 262 -1.89 16.18 -3.21
N VAL A 263 -0.86 15.41 -3.61
CA VAL A 263 0.37 15.96 -4.19
C VAL A 263 0.13 16.54 -5.57
N ASP A 264 -0.68 15.90 -6.41
CA ASP A 264 -1.02 16.45 -7.72
C ASP A 264 -1.76 17.79 -7.58
N ARG A 265 -2.59 17.95 -6.53
CA ARG A 265 -3.35 19.19 -6.27
C ARG A 265 -2.54 20.28 -5.57
N TRP A 266 -1.77 19.93 -4.53
CA TRP A 266 -1.17 20.91 -3.61
C TRP A 266 0.36 20.73 -3.40
N GLY A 267 0.97 19.78 -4.10
CA GLY A 267 2.41 19.55 -4.06
C GLY A 267 2.95 19.23 -2.66
N ASN A 268 4.12 19.80 -2.35
CA ASN A 268 4.85 19.52 -1.11
C ASN A 268 4.07 19.88 0.16
N SER A 269 3.16 20.86 0.11
CA SER A 269 2.39 21.25 1.30
C SER A 269 1.50 20.11 1.80
N PHE A 270 0.92 19.31 0.89
CA PHE A 270 0.17 18.13 1.26
C PHE A 270 1.08 17.01 1.78
N ALA A 271 2.24 16.82 1.15
CA ALA A 271 3.21 15.82 1.60
C ALA A 271 3.73 16.10 3.03
N GLU A 272 3.98 17.36 3.35
CA GLU A 272 4.38 17.81 4.69
C GLU A 272 3.28 17.60 5.74
N ASP A 273 2.04 17.96 5.42
CA ASP A 273 0.90 17.74 6.32
C ASP A 273 0.63 16.25 6.55
N LEU A 274 0.71 15.43 5.50
CA LEU A 274 0.58 13.99 5.64
C LEU A 274 1.72 13.40 6.47
N GLY A 275 2.93 13.95 6.32
CA GLY A 275 4.08 13.58 7.15
C GLY A 275 3.83 13.86 8.63
N GLU A 276 3.33 15.05 8.95
CA GLU A 276 2.94 15.43 10.31
C GLU A 276 1.88 14.48 10.89
N LEU A 277 0.81 14.21 10.15
CA LEU A 277 -0.23 13.28 10.59
C LEU A 277 0.30 11.86 10.74
N PHE A 278 1.21 11.43 9.86
CA PHE A 278 1.77 10.08 9.91
C PHE A 278 2.64 9.87 11.15
N GLU A 279 3.47 10.84 11.51
CA GLU A 279 4.27 10.83 12.74
C GLU A 279 3.38 10.68 13.99
N GLN A 280 2.32 11.49 14.08
CA GLN A 280 1.38 11.43 15.20
C GLN A 280 0.56 10.13 15.20
N TYR A 281 0.27 9.58 14.02
CA TYR A 281 -0.41 8.30 13.86
C TYR A 281 0.47 7.14 14.38
N VAL A 282 1.77 7.16 14.09
CA VAL A 282 2.73 6.21 14.69
C VAL A 282 2.71 6.29 16.21
N GLY A 283 2.74 7.50 16.78
CA GLY A 283 2.60 7.68 18.22
C GLY A 283 1.29 7.12 18.79
N ARG A 284 0.18 7.21 18.06
CA ARG A 284 -1.11 6.59 18.47
C ARG A 284 -1.03 5.06 18.47
N GLN A 285 -0.33 4.47 17.51
CA GLN A 285 -0.11 3.03 17.45
C GLN A 285 0.80 2.55 18.59
N LEU A 286 1.91 3.25 18.85
CA LEU A 286 2.86 2.89 19.92
C LEU A 286 2.21 2.90 21.31
N ARG A 287 1.25 3.79 21.56
CA ARG A 287 0.49 3.83 22.82
C ARG A 287 -0.43 2.62 23.05
N LEU A 288 -0.58 1.73 22.06
CA LEU A 288 -1.28 0.45 22.25
C LEU A 288 -0.39 -0.61 22.93
N LEU A 289 0.93 -0.40 23.01
CA LEU A 289 1.84 -1.31 23.66
C LEU A 289 1.54 -1.39 25.17
N PRO A 290 1.27 -2.59 25.72
CA PRO A 290 1.04 -2.74 27.14
C PRO A 290 2.34 -2.47 27.92
N ASN A 291 2.21 -1.84 29.08
CA ASN A 291 3.32 -1.56 30.01
C ASN A 291 4.49 -0.75 29.40
N ALA A 292 4.25 0.01 28.33
CA ALA A 292 5.25 0.87 27.72
C ALA A 292 5.07 2.33 28.14
N MET A 293 6.18 3.04 28.40
CA MET A 293 6.16 4.51 28.46
C MET A 293 6.53 5.07 27.10
N ILE A 294 5.67 5.92 26.54
CA ILE A 294 5.84 6.50 25.20
C ILE A 294 6.15 7.98 25.35
N HIS A 295 7.37 8.37 24.98
CA HIS A 295 7.83 9.76 25.00
C HIS A 295 7.87 10.30 23.57
N PRO A 296 7.31 11.50 23.30
CA PRO A 296 7.45 12.16 22.01
C PRO A 296 8.86 12.73 21.83
N GLU A 297 9.13 13.22 20.63
CA GLU A 297 10.34 13.95 20.27
C GLU A 297 10.73 14.98 21.34
N THR A 298 12.00 14.94 21.75
CA THR A 298 12.58 15.85 22.75
C THR A 298 13.49 16.86 22.06
N THR A 299 13.26 18.13 22.35
CA THR A 299 14.17 19.22 21.94
C THR A 299 15.30 19.36 22.94
N TYR A 300 16.54 19.53 22.47
CA TYR A 300 17.73 19.61 23.32
C TYR A 300 18.75 20.66 22.84
N GLY A 301 19.50 21.18 23.81
CA GLY A 301 20.62 22.10 23.60
C GLY A 301 20.22 23.48 23.06
N PRO A 302 21.19 24.42 22.99
CA PRO A 302 20.92 25.84 22.69
C PRO A 302 20.44 26.10 21.26
N LYS A 303 20.58 25.12 20.36
CA LYS A 303 20.13 25.21 18.96
C LYS A 303 18.75 24.59 18.73
N ASN A 304 18.06 24.16 19.80
CA ASN A 304 16.78 23.45 19.71
C ASN A 304 16.83 22.29 18.71
N LYS A 305 17.87 21.46 18.82
CA LYS A 305 17.96 20.23 18.02
C LYS A 305 16.91 19.24 18.52
N LYS A 306 16.52 18.30 17.68
CA LYS A 306 15.47 17.32 17.95
C LYS A 306 16.04 15.92 18.03
N SER A 307 15.54 15.10 18.95
CA SER A 307 15.81 13.65 19.03
C SER A 307 15.07 12.89 17.92
N VAL A 308 15.02 11.57 17.99
CA VAL A 308 14.04 10.77 17.24
C VAL A 308 12.61 11.17 17.57
N ASP A 309 11.68 10.87 16.67
CA ASP A 309 10.26 11.23 16.76
C ASP A 309 9.55 10.60 17.97
N TRP A 310 9.88 9.36 18.33
CA TRP A 310 9.33 8.69 19.51
C TRP A 310 10.37 7.82 20.24
N ILE A 311 10.28 7.79 21.56
CA ILE A 311 11.07 6.90 22.43
C ILE A 311 10.09 6.02 23.20
N VAL A 312 10.28 4.71 23.11
CA VAL A 312 9.44 3.69 23.74
C VAL A 312 10.26 2.97 24.80
N VAL A 313 9.91 3.15 26.06
CA VAL A 313 10.55 2.46 27.19
C VAL A 313 9.70 1.25 27.56
N LEU A 314 10.26 0.06 27.36
CA LEU A 314 9.70 -1.25 27.72
C LEU A 314 10.50 -1.82 28.89
N ASP A 315 10.02 -2.89 29.51
CA ASP A 315 10.65 -3.51 30.69
C ASP A 315 12.10 -3.95 30.43
N GLU A 316 12.39 -4.55 29.28
CA GLU A 316 13.72 -5.10 28.95
C GLU A 316 14.48 -4.33 27.87
N ALA A 317 13.88 -3.28 27.27
CA ALA A 317 14.51 -2.53 26.19
C ALA A 317 13.99 -1.09 26.07
N VAL A 318 14.79 -0.24 25.42
CA VAL A 318 14.35 1.05 24.89
C VAL A 318 14.34 0.96 23.36
N ILE A 319 13.24 1.36 22.74
CA ILE A 319 13.12 1.43 21.28
C ILE A 319 13.07 2.90 20.87
N LEU A 320 14.06 3.32 20.09
CA LEU A 320 14.11 4.61 19.41
C LEU A 320 13.37 4.48 18.07
N VAL A 321 12.40 5.35 17.80
CA VAL A 321 11.55 5.26 16.62
C VAL A 321 11.64 6.55 15.82
N GLU A 322 12.14 6.42 14.59
CA GLU A 322 12.19 7.50 13.61
C GLU A 322 11.15 7.24 12.52
N VAL A 323 10.34 8.23 12.20
CA VAL A 323 9.21 8.12 11.28
C VAL A 323 9.53 8.78 9.95
N LYS A 324 9.13 8.11 8.85
CA LYS A 324 9.31 8.61 7.48
C LYS A 324 8.04 8.40 6.66
N SER A 325 7.45 9.51 6.21
CA SER A 325 6.38 9.55 5.20
C SER A 325 6.90 9.29 3.78
N VAL A 326 7.73 8.26 3.63
CA VAL A 326 8.34 7.86 2.36
C VAL A 326 7.67 6.60 1.82
N ARG A 327 7.82 6.42 0.51
CA ARG A 327 7.30 5.29 -0.25
C ARG A 327 8.31 4.88 -1.31
N PRO A 328 8.35 3.61 -1.75
CA PRO A 328 9.25 3.20 -2.83
C PRO A 328 9.01 4.05 -4.09
N THR A 329 10.01 4.83 -4.49
CA THR A 329 9.98 5.63 -5.72
C THR A 329 10.17 4.73 -6.94
N ASP A 330 9.92 5.26 -8.14
CA ASP A 330 10.07 4.50 -9.38
C ASP A 330 11.45 3.81 -9.52
N PRO A 331 12.60 4.47 -9.23
CA PRO A 331 13.90 3.80 -9.25
C PRO A 331 13.99 2.55 -8.36
N VAL A 332 13.34 2.57 -7.20
CA VAL A 332 13.31 1.45 -6.25
C VAL A 332 12.37 0.36 -6.75
N ARG A 333 11.15 0.71 -7.17
CA ARG A 333 10.17 -0.25 -7.70
C ARG A 333 10.67 -0.96 -8.95
N MET A 334 11.41 -0.25 -9.80
CA MET A 334 11.99 -0.79 -11.04
C MET A 334 13.28 -1.59 -10.78
N GLY A 335 13.85 -1.54 -9.57
CA GLY A 335 15.18 -2.08 -9.30
C GLY A 335 16.22 -1.53 -10.27
N SER A 336 16.15 -0.23 -10.55
CA SER A 336 17.06 0.45 -11.48
C SER A 336 18.45 0.66 -10.86
N PRO A 337 19.47 1.02 -11.65
CA PRO A 337 20.80 1.36 -11.11
C PRO A 337 20.78 2.46 -10.03
N ASP A 338 19.79 3.37 -10.07
CA ASP A 338 19.63 4.47 -9.12
C ASP A 338 18.91 4.06 -7.83
N ALA A 339 18.45 2.81 -7.70
CA ALA A 339 17.69 2.33 -6.54
C ALA A 339 18.43 2.53 -5.22
N SER A 340 19.74 2.27 -5.17
CA SER A 340 20.55 2.45 -3.96
C SER A 340 20.61 3.92 -3.54
N ALA A 341 20.85 4.85 -4.46
CA ALA A 341 20.89 6.28 -4.16
C ALA A 341 19.52 6.81 -3.72
N ALA A 342 18.44 6.29 -4.31
CA ALA A 342 17.07 6.61 -3.88
C ALA A 342 16.78 6.11 -2.46
N LEU A 343 17.18 4.87 -2.13
CA LEU A 343 17.01 4.30 -0.79
C LEU A 343 17.83 5.05 0.26
N GLN A 344 19.09 5.38 -0.02
CA GLN A 344 19.93 6.20 0.87
C GLN A 344 19.27 7.55 1.17
N ARG A 345 18.71 8.22 0.16
CA ARG A 345 18.02 9.51 0.34
C ARG A 345 16.77 9.40 1.20
N MET A 346 16.01 8.31 1.05
CA MET A 346 14.75 8.12 1.78
C MET A 346 14.95 7.64 3.21
N LEU A 347 15.96 6.80 3.46
CA LEU A 347 16.10 6.06 4.72
C LEU A 347 17.39 6.40 5.48
N GLY A 348 18.47 6.80 4.81
CA GLY A 348 19.79 6.93 5.44
C GLY A 348 19.82 7.93 6.59
N TRP A 349 19.22 9.11 6.39
CA TRP A 349 19.15 10.12 7.44
C TRP A 349 18.40 9.65 8.70
N ALA A 350 17.47 8.71 8.55
CA ALA A 350 16.75 8.15 9.69
C ALA A 350 17.69 7.34 10.61
N PHE A 351 18.64 6.59 10.04
CA PHE A 351 19.65 5.86 10.81
C PHE A 351 20.66 6.80 11.47
N ASP A 352 21.04 7.87 10.79
CA ASP A 352 21.89 8.92 11.39
C ASP A 352 21.21 9.55 12.62
N GLN A 353 19.90 9.80 12.54
CA GLN A 353 19.11 10.37 13.63
C GLN A 353 18.96 9.40 14.82
N LEU A 354 18.74 8.11 14.54
CA LEU A 354 18.73 7.05 15.54
C LEU A 354 20.06 6.99 16.31
N ASN A 355 21.18 6.90 15.58
CA ASN A 355 22.53 6.82 16.16
C ASN A 355 22.94 8.10 16.90
N THR A 356 22.52 9.26 16.40
CA THR A 356 22.74 10.54 17.08
C THR A 356 22.02 10.57 18.42
N THR A 357 20.75 10.15 18.46
CA THR A 357 19.98 10.11 19.71
C THR A 357 20.54 9.10 20.69
N ASP A 358 20.99 7.94 20.20
CA ASP A 358 21.67 6.95 21.04
C ASP A 358 22.95 7.49 21.69
N THR A 359 23.77 8.22 20.92
CA THR A 359 24.98 8.86 21.44
C THR A 359 24.66 9.90 22.52
N LEU A 360 23.56 10.65 22.37
CA LEU A 360 23.11 11.64 23.37
C LEU A 360 22.65 10.98 24.68
N LEU A 361 21.94 9.86 24.57
CA LEU A 361 21.52 9.07 25.73
C LEU A 361 22.73 8.52 26.49
N GLU A 362 23.72 8.00 25.77
CA GLU A 362 24.98 7.52 26.36
C GLU A 362 25.70 8.64 27.11
N ALA A 363 25.85 9.80 26.46
CA ALA A 363 26.48 10.99 27.03
C ALA A 363 25.69 11.61 28.20
N GLY A 364 24.45 11.19 28.46
CA GLY A 364 23.62 11.73 29.53
C GLY A 364 23.12 13.15 29.25
N GLN A 365 22.66 13.40 28.02
CA GLN A 365 22.01 14.65 27.66
C GLN A 365 20.86 14.97 28.64
N PRO A 366 20.88 16.13 29.33
CA PRO A 366 19.94 16.42 30.43
C PRO A 366 18.46 16.26 30.09
N GLU A 367 18.06 16.69 28.89
CA GLU A 367 16.68 16.64 28.41
C GLU A 367 16.18 15.20 28.18
N LEU A 368 17.10 14.24 28.02
CA LEU A 368 16.82 12.82 27.81
C LEU A 368 17.01 11.96 29.09
N ASN A 369 17.27 12.57 30.26
CA ASN A 369 17.51 11.83 31.51
C ASN A 369 16.31 10.99 32.01
N HIS A 370 15.13 11.22 31.46
CA HIS A 370 13.94 10.42 31.75
C HIS A 370 13.98 9.02 31.11
N VAL A 371 14.87 8.80 30.13
CA VAL A 371 15.06 7.51 29.47
C VAL A 371 16.05 6.66 30.27
N PRO A 372 15.71 5.41 30.61
CA PRO A 372 16.58 4.56 31.40
C PRO A 372 17.82 4.13 30.61
N LYS A 373 18.93 3.94 31.33
CA LYS A 373 20.24 3.52 30.78
C LYS A 373 20.61 2.07 31.08
N ASP A 374 19.77 1.37 31.84
CA ASP A 374 20.02 0.03 32.38
C ASP A 374 19.63 -1.12 31.45
N ARG A 375 19.15 -0.80 30.24
CA ARG A 375 18.61 -1.78 29.28
C ARG A 375 19.07 -1.48 27.86
N PRO A 376 19.15 -2.50 26.98
CA PRO A 376 19.58 -2.33 25.60
C PRO A 376 18.67 -1.39 24.81
N ARG A 377 19.25 -0.73 23.80
CA ARG A 377 18.59 0.20 22.88
C ARG A 377 18.53 -0.38 21.47
N PHE A 378 17.39 -0.20 20.82
CA PHE A 378 17.16 -0.62 19.43
C PHE A 378 16.50 0.49 18.62
N GLY A 379 16.75 0.53 17.32
CA GLY A 379 16.17 1.53 16.42
C GLY A 379 15.09 0.96 15.49
N LEU A 380 14.00 1.67 15.30
CA LEU A 380 13.02 1.39 14.25
C LEU A 380 12.89 2.62 13.34
N VAL A 381 13.06 2.42 12.04
CA VAL A 381 12.69 3.39 11.01
C VAL A 381 11.31 3.00 10.49
N VAL A 382 10.27 3.71 10.94
CA VAL A 382 8.88 3.43 10.58
C VAL A 382 8.52 4.18 9.29
N THR A 383 8.10 3.43 8.27
CA THR A 383 7.76 3.97 6.94
C THR A 383 6.26 3.90 6.66
N MET A 384 5.72 4.88 5.94
CA MET A 384 4.28 4.92 5.64
C MET A 384 3.84 3.83 4.66
N GLU A 385 4.71 3.46 3.73
CA GLU A 385 4.47 2.37 2.79
C GLU A 385 5.49 1.25 2.96
N ASP A 386 5.15 0.06 2.49
CA ASP A 386 5.97 -1.13 2.68
C ASP A 386 7.26 -1.09 1.83
N PHE A 387 8.41 -1.25 2.48
CA PHE A 387 9.69 -1.54 1.86
C PHE A 387 10.03 -3.03 2.04
N HIS A 388 9.23 -3.88 1.39
CA HIS A 388 9.11 -5.33 1.67
C HIS A 388 10.42 -6.13 1.83
N VAL A 389 11.47 -5.81 1.06
CA VAL A 389 12.73 -6.59 1.02
C VAL A 389 13.94 -5.83 1.55
N ILE A 390 13.74 -4.63 2.12
CA ILE A 390 14.82 -3.68 2.37
C ILE A 390 15.74 -4.11 3.53
N ASN A 391 15.18 -4.80 4.52
CA ASN A 391 15.96 -5.32 5.64
C ASN A 391 16.89 -6.47 5.23
N SER A 392 16.68 -7.09 4.06
CA SER A 392 17.46 -8.26 3.66
C SER A 392 18.94 -7.90 3.50
N PRO A 393 19.86 -8.86 3.73
CA PRO A 393 21.30 -8.63 3.53
C PRO A 393 21.66 -8.10 2.13
N LEU A 394 20.81 -8.39 1.13
CA LEU A 394 20.96 -7.94 -0.26
C LEU A 394 20.81 -6.43 -0.43
N HIS A 395 20.07 -5.75 0.45
CA HIS A 395 19.76 -4.31 0.30
C HIS A 395 20.18 -3.46 1.48
N ARG A 396 20.32 -4.02 2.69
CA ARG A 396 20.58 -3.24 3.91
C ARG A 396 21.79 -2.29 3.77
N HIS A 397 22.83 -2.73 3.08
CA HIS A 397 24.06 -1.97 2.85
C HIS A 397 23.89 -0.81 1.85
N TRP A 398 22.72 -0.65 1.22
CA TRP A 398 22.46 0.42 0.24
C TRP A 398 22.03 1.73 0.87
N TYR A 399 21.57 1.69 2.12
CA TYR A 399 20.97 2.86 2.79
C TYR A 399 21.46 3.06 4.23
N ARG A 400 22.29 2.16 4.77
CA ARG A 400 22.86 2.30 6.10
C ARG A 400 24.19 1.59 6.22
N ASN A 401 25.00 2.08 7.16
CA ASN A 401 26.15 1.36 7.68
C ASN A 401 25.69 0.37 8.78
N GLU A 402 26.52 -0.63 9.07
CA GLU A 402 26.24 -1.58 10.16
C GLU A 402 26.74 -1.07 11.52
N GLU A 403 27.43 0.06 11.55
CA GLU A 403 27.86 0.75 12.76
C GLU A 403 26.69 1.47 13.43
N GLY A 404 26.62 1.41 14.77
CA GLY A 404 25.59 2.04 15.58
C GLY A 404 24.62 1.05 16.22
N ILE A 405 23.44 1.53 16.61
CA ILE A 405 22.47 0.69 17.31
C ILE A 405 21.79 -0.32 16.38
N PRO A 406 21.52 -1.55 16.84
CA PRO A 406 20.77 -2.51 16.04
C PRO A 406 19.40 -1.95 15.68
N SER A 407 19.12 -1.89 14.38
CA SER A 407 17.94 -1.20 13.86
C SER A 407 17.25 -1.94 12.72
N LEU A 408 15.97 -1.67 12.48
CA LEU A 408 15.16 -2.22 11.37
C LEU A 408 14.33 -1.14 10.69
N VAL A 409 14.06 -1.33 9.40
CA VAL A 409 12.97 -0.61 8.73
C VAL A 409 11.67 -1.39 8.97
N VAL A 410 10.63 -0.72 9.42
CA VAL A 410 9.32 -1.32 9.71
C VAL A 410 8.27 -0.54 8.96
N SER A 411 7.39 -1.21 8.22
CA SER A 411 6.28 -0.48 7.59
C SER A 411 5.19 -0.16 8.62
N ILE A 412 4.31 0.79 8.33
CA ILE A 412 3.17 1.07 9.20
C ILE A 412 2.27 -0.16 9.38
N THR A 413 2.12 -0.97 8.33
CA THR A 413 1.38 -2.22 8.41
C THR A 413 2.06 -3.17 9.39
N GLU A 414 3.38 -3.29 9.37
CA GLU A 414 4.10 -4.11 10.34
C GLU A 414 3.99 -3.57 11.76
N LEU A 415 4.07 -2.25 11.96
CA LEU A 415 3.89 -1.63 13.27
C LEU A 415 2.49 -1.91 13.83
N GLU A 416 1.44 -1.74 13.03
CA GLU A 416 0.05 -1.99 13.43
C GLU A 416 -0.21 -3.42 13.91
N TRP A 417 0.54 -4.38 13.38
CA TRP A 417 0.51 -5.78 13.84
C TRP A 417 1.43 -6.01 15.04
N MET A 418 2.60 -5.37 15.07
CA MET A 418 3.55 -5.47 16.18
C MET A 418 2.92 -5.03 17.51
N VAL A 419 2.19 -3.91 17.51
CA VAL A 419 1.56 -3.37 18.72
C VAL A 419 0.36 -4.19 19.22
N THR A 420 -0.05 -5.24 18.49
CA THR A 420 -1.12 -6.15 18.92
C THR A 420 -0.63 -7.50 19.41
N ILE A 421 0.68 -7.75 19.39
CA ILE A 421 1.26 -9.01 19.83
C ILE A 421 0.92 -9.24 21.32
N GLN A 422 0.41 -10.43 21.66
CA GLN A 422 0.03 -10.82 23.04
C GLN A 422 1.20 -11.39 23.88
N GLN A 423 2.42 -10.96 23.60
CA GLN A 423 3.64 -11.29 24.37
C GLN A 423 4.51 -10.04 24.49
N PRO A 424 5.51 -10.01 25.39
CA PRO A 424 6.41 -8.86 25.52
C PRO A 424 7.07 -8.49 24.18
N VAL A 425 6.84 -7.26 23.73
CA VAL A 425 7.27 -6.78 22.40
C VAL A 425 8.78 -6.52 22.37
N ASP A 426 9.37 -6.12 23.48
CA ASP A 426 10.82 -6.03 23.67
C ASP A 426 11.50 -7.37 23.36
N ARG A 427 11.06 -8.47 23.99
CA ARG A 427 11.61 -9.82 23.74
C ARG A 427 11.41 -10.26 22.30
N PHE A 428 10.28 -9.92 21.70
CA PHE A 428 10.00 -10.22 20.31
C PHE A 428 10.97 -9.50 19.35
N ILE A 429 11.19 -8.20 19.55
CA ILE A 429 12.12 -7.40 18.72
C ILE A 429 13.57 -7.78 18.97
N MET A 430 13.96 -7.97 20.23
CA MET A 430 15.28 -8.49 20.60
C MET A 430 15.57 -9.80 19.87
N GLY A 431 14.65 -10.78 19.95
CA GLY A 431 14.82 -12.07 19.29
C GLY A 431 14.82 -12.02 17.75
N LEU A 432 14.43 -10.91 17.14
CA LEU A 432 14.57 -10.65 15.70
C LEU A 432 15.93 -10.00 15.38
N LEU A 433 16.37 -9.07 16.22
CA LEU A 433 17.60 -8.30 16.02
C LEU A 433 18.87 -9.06 16.42
N THR A 434 18.79 -9.93 17.42
CA THR A 434 19.96 -10.64 17.98
C THR A 434 20.11 -12.07 17.44
N ASP A 435 19.15 -12.59 16.68
CA ASP A 435 19.21 -13.93 16.11
C ASP A 435 19.88 -13.91 14.73
N PRO A 436 21.10 -14.47 14.58
CA PRO A 436 21.81 -14.47 13.31
C PRO A 436 21.01 -15.13 12.17
N ALA A 437 20.18 -16.13 12.48
CA ALA A 437 19.35 -16.82 11.49
C ALA A 437 18.17 -15.99 10.99
N LYS A 438 17.81 -14.92 11.72
CA LYS A 438 16.74 -13.99 11.36
C LYS A 438 17.27 -12.66 10.84
N THR A 439 18.58 -12.55 10.63
CA THR A 439 19.21 -11.35 10.09
C THR A 439 18.55 -10.92 8.79
N GLY A 440 17.95 -9.73 8.81
CA GLY A 440 17.29 -9.12 7.66
C GLY A 440 15.88 -9.63 7.36
N TRP A 441 15.28 -10.39 8.28
CA TRP A 441 13.87 -10.73 8.21
C TRP A 441 13.02 -9.49 8.47
N SER A 442 11.92 -9.36 7.74
CA SER A 442 10.86 -8.41 8.09
C SER A 442 10.16 -8.85 9.37
N VAL A 443 9.62 -7.89 10.13
CA VAL A 443 8.85 -8.15 11.35
C VAL A 443 7.66 -9.06 11.04
N ARG A 444 7.04 -8.86 9.87
CA ARG A 444 5.93 -9.66 9.34
C ARG A 444 6.20 -11.16 9.28
N SER A 445 7.46 -11.57 9.05
CA SER A 445 7.84 -12.98 8.96
C SER A 445 7.49 -13.79 10.22
N GLN A 446 7.38 -13.14 11.38
CA GLN A 446 7.07 -13.82 12.65
C GLN A 446 5.60 -13.73 13.06
N PHE A 447 4.77 -12.92 12.41
CA PHE A 447 3.38 -12.71 12.83
C PHE A 447 2.53 -13.99 12.80
N GLY A 448 2.80 -14.91 11.86
CA GLY A 448 2.11 -16.21 11.82
C GLY A 448 2.40 -17.13 13.01
N LYS A 449 3.39 -16.80 13.85
CA LYS A 449 3.84 -17.62 14.98
C LYS A 449 3.39 -17.07 16.33
N VAL A 450 2.79 -15.88 16.36
CA VAL A 450 2.40 -15.20 17.60
C VAL A 450 0.91 -14.88 17.59
N LYS A 451 0.32 -14.80 18.78
CA LYS A 451 -1.09 -14.41 18.94
C LYS A 451 -1.19 -12.90 18.89
N HIS A 452 -2.24 -12.41 18.23
CA HIS A 452 -2.54 -10.99 18.11
C HIS A 452 -3.88 -10.64 18.75
N SER A 453 -3.92 -9.53 19.49
CA SER A 453 -5.14 -8.83 19.85
C SER A 453 -5.66 -8.03 18.65
N ARG A 454 -6.81 -7.36 18.81
CA ARG A 454 -7.31 -6.46 17.77
C ARG A 454 -6.68 -5.08 17.94
N ASN A 455 -6.27 -4.47 16.84
CA ASN A 455 -5.73 -3.11 16.85
C ASN A 455 -6.86 -2.10 17.10
N ALA A 456 -6.92 -1.51 18.30
CA ALA A 456 -8.02 -0.63 18.70
C ALA A 456 -8.12 0.66 17.86
N VAL A 457 -7.00 1.17 17.35
CA VAL A 457 -6.98 2.35 16.46
C VAL A 457 -7.63 2.01 15.12
N ILE A 458 -7.22 0.89 14.51
CA ILE A 458 -7.80 0.39 13.26
C ILE A 458 -9.26 0.00 13.44
N GLU A 459 -9.63 -0.66 14.55
CA GLU A 459 -11.03 -0.99 14.84
C GLU A 459 -11.91 0.25 14.95
N LYS A 460 -11.45 1.27 15.69
CA LYS A 460 -12.20 2.52 15.86
C LYS A 460 -12.40 3.20 14.51
N ALA A 461 -11.37 3.22 13.66
CA ALA A 461 -11.44 3.78 12.32
C ALA A 461 -12.33 2.98 11.36
N TRP A 462 -12.31 1.65 11.44
CA TRP A 462 -13.28 0.85 10.69
C TRP A 462 -14.71 1.16 11.12
N LYS A 463 -14.97 1.23 12.44
CA LYS A 463 -16.29 1.49 13.02
C LYS A 463 -16.81 2.91 12.79
N SER A 464 -15.96 3.87 12.40
CA SER A 464 -16.41 5.23 12.06
C SER A 464 -17.07 5.31 10.70
N TYR A 465 -16.78 4.38 9.79
CA TYR A 465 -17.47 4.33 8.51
C TYR A 465 -18.93 3.86 8.69
N PRO A 466 -19.92 4.55 8.11
CA PRO A 466 -21.32 4.15 8.20
C PRO A 466 -21.57 2.69 7.74
N PHE A 467 -20.96 2.30 6.63
CA PHE A 467 -21.11 0.96 6.02
C PHE A 467 -20.44 -0.17 6.81
N SER A 468 -19.61 0.12 7.82
CA SER A 468 -19.01 -0.91 8.68
C SER A 468 -20.04 -1.69 9.50
N ARG A 469 -21.23 -1.13 9.64
CA ARG A 469 -22.37 -1.69 10.38
C ARG A 469 -23.28 -2.58 9.55
N LEU A 470 -23.02 -2.72 8.24
CA LEU A 470 -23.73 -3.64 7.37
C LEU A 470 -23.67 -5.04 7.98
N LYS A 471 -24.74 -5.44 8.67
CA LYS A 471 -24.87 -6.80 9.19
C LYS A 471 -24.84 -7.73 8.00
N ARG A 472 -24.07 -8.82 8.09
CA ARG A 472 -24.32 -10.01 7.25
C ARG A 472 -25.73 -10.50 7.57
N ASN A 473 -26.74 -9.95 6.90
CA ASN A 473 -28.09 -10.49 6.93
C ASN A 473 -28.01 -11.84 6.20
N ARG A 474 -27.73 -12.91 6.95
CA ARG A 474 -27.80 -14.32 6.53
C ARG A 474 -29.20 -14.76 6.05
N LYS A 475 -30.16 -13.85 5.91
CA LYS A 475 -31.54 -14.15 5.48
C LYS A 475 -31.78 -14.09 3.97
N LEU A 476 -30.78 -13.74 3.16
CA LEU A 476 -30.90 -13.74 1.70
C LEU A 476 -30.46 -15.06 1.03
N GLU A 477 -30.12 -16.11 1.79
CA GLU A 477 -29.88 -17.47 1.26
C GLU A 477 -31.15 -18.36 1.26
N ALA A 478 -32.35 -17.78 1.41
CA ALA A 478 -33.60 -18.54 1.53
C ALA A 478 -34.74 -18.05 0.60
N THR A 479 -34.41 -17.38 -0.50
CA THR A 479 -35.28 -17.05 -1.63
C THR A 479 -34.45 -17.07 -2.90
#